data_AF-A0A7W9IN52-F1
#
_entry.id   AF-A0A7W9IN52-F1
#
_cell.length_a   1.000
_cell.length_b   1.000
_cell.length_c   1.000
_cell.angle_alpha   90.00
_cell.angle_beta   90.00
_cell.angle_gamma   90.00
#
_symmetry.space_group_name_H-M   'P 1'
#
loop_
_entity.id
_entity.type
_entity.pdbx_description
1 polymer ?
#
loop_
_entity_poly.entity_id
_entity_poly.type
_entity_poly.pdbx_seq_one_letter_code
_entity_poly.pdbx_strand_id
1 'polypeptide(L)'
;MDNHDQLDELSIALLGAYTRIGKLLGWLPLPIGIPSIKDENWSGPLAAVAIDRARIAMRDLPLERVLAGVMDKLLLEWLTVRDLGVMADALGPDEWRLETMAYGLLRLKNLADIAETRLRPSED
;
A
#
# COMPACT_ATOMS: atom_id res chain seq x y z
N MET A 1 -25.31 -4.19 4.38
CA MET A 1 -24.36 -3.82 3.33
C MET A 1 -24.15 -5.08 2.52
N ASP A 2 -24.30 -5.02 1.20
CA ASP A 2 -24.03 -6.18 0.36
C ASP A 2 -22.51 -6.45 0.34
N ASN A 3 -22.11 -7.69 0.09
CA ASN A 3 -20.71 -8.07 0.02
C ASN A 3 -20.00 -7.38 -1.15
N HIS A 4 -20.72 -7.05 -2.22
CA HIS A 4 -20.23 -6.23 -3.33
C HIS A 4 -19.98 -4.78 -2.89
N ASP A 5 -20.91 -4.16 -2.15
CA ASP A 5 -20.71 -2.81 -1.60
C ASP A 5 -19.46 -2.77 -0.70
N GLN A 6 -19.28 -3.80 0.13
CA GLN A 6 -18.12 -3.92 1.01
C GLN A 6 -16.81 -4.06 0.22
N LEU A 7 -16.81 -4.83 -0.88
CA LEU A 7 -15.64 -4.97 -1.75
C LEU A 7 -15.26 -3.63 -2.39
N ASP A 8 -16.25 -2.82 -2.81
CA ASP A 8 -16.02 -1.50 -3.38
C ASP A 8 -15.40 -0.55 -2.34
N GLU A 9 -15.91 -0.53 -1.11
CA GLU A 9 -15.35 0.26 -0.01
C GLU A 9 -13.90 -0.11 0.30
N LEU A 10 -13.61 -1.41 0.39
CA LEU A 10 -12.26 -1.92 0.64
C LEU A 10 -11.32 -1.60 -0.53
N SER A 11 -11.82 -1.63 -1.76
CA SER A 11 -11.06 -1.25 -2.96
C SER A 11 -10.71 0.23 -2.97
N ILE A 12 -11.64 1.11 -2.58
CA ILE A 12 -11.39 2.54 -2.40
C ILE A 12 -10.32 2.77 -1.31
N ALA A 13 -10.42 2.05 -0.19
CA ALA A 13 -9.42 2.13 0.88
C ALA A 13 -8.03 1.69 0.40
N LEU A 14 -7.95 0.65 -0.44
CA LEU A 14 -6.69 0.18 -1.03
C LEU A 14 -6.05 1.22 -1.97
N LEU A 15 -6.86 1.94 -2.77
CA LEU A 15 -6.40 3.06 -3.60
C LEU A 15 -5.89 4.24 -2.74
N GLY A 16 -6.58 4.51 -1.63
CA GLY A 16 -6.14 5.47 -0.62
C GLY A 16 -4.77 5.08 -0.03
N ALA A 17 -4.59 3.80 0.31
CA ALA A 17 -3.32 3.27 0.80
C ALA A 17 -2.19 3.41 -0.23
N TYR A 18 -2.46 3.13 -1.51
CA TYR A 18 -1.50 3.35 -2.60
C TYR A 18 -1.04 4.81 -2.68
N THR A 19 -1.99 5.74 -2.64
CA THR A 19 -1.69 7.19 -2.66
C THR A 19 -0.86 7.60 -1.44
N ARG A 20 -1.17 7.05 -0.26
CA ARG A 20 -0.41 7.31 0.96
C ARG A 20 1.02 6.76 0.87
N ILE A 21 1.20 5.55 0.33
CA ILE A 21 2.53 4.97 0.08
C ILE A 21 3.36 5.89 -0.83
N GLY A 22 2.78 6.41 -1.91
CA GLY A 22 3.48 7.35 -2.80
C GLY A 22 3.99 8.60 -2.07
N LYS A 23 3.21 9.14 -1.12
CA LYS A 23 3.66 10.25 -0.26
C LYS A 23 4.83 9.84 0.63
N LEU A 24 4.74 8.70 1.30
CA LEU A 24 5.79 8.19 2.19
C LEU A 24 7.10 7.93 1.43
N LEU A 25 7.01 7.32 0.25
CA LEU A 25 8.17 7.11 -0.62
C LEU A 25 8.79 8.43 -1.10
N GLY A 26 7.98 9.48 -1.24
CA GLY A 26 8.43 10.84 -1.55
C GLY A 26 9.19 11.53 -0.40
N TRP A 27 9.03 11.06 0.85
CA TRP A 27 9.75 11.58 2.03
C TRP A 27 11.04 10.82 2.35
N LEU A 28 11.38 9.78 1.58
CA LEU A 28 12.66 9.10 1.74
C LEU A 28 13.83 10.05 1.46
N PRO A 29 15.02 9.81 2.06
CA PRO A 29 16.22 10.61 1.80
C PRO A 29 16.57 10.72 0.31
N LEU A 30 16.33 9.62 -0.44
CA LEU A 30 16.26 9.62 -1.88
C LEU A 30 14.83 9.23 -2.28
N PRO A 31 14.01 10.20 -2.74
CA PRO A 31 12.62 9.96 -3.06
C PRO A 31 12.44 8.88 -4.14
N ILE A 32 11.52 7.95 -3.90
CA ILE A 32 11.11 6.95 -4.89
C ILE A 32 9.74 7.35 -5.43
N GLY A 33 9.67 7.65 -6.74
CA GLY A 33 8.41 7.94 -7.42
C GLY A 33 7.67 6.66 -7.82
N ILE A 34 6.35 6.65 -7.66
CA ILE A 34 5.44 5.65 -8.25
C ILE A 34 4.38 6.37 -9.10
N PRO A 35 3.78 5.71 -10.12
CA PRO A 35 2.76 6.31 -10.96
C PRO A 35 1.59 6.87 -10.14
N SER A 36 1.10 8.05 -10.50
CA SER A 36 -0.04 8.66 -9.85
C SER A 36 -1.33 7.99 -10.30
N ILE A 37 -2.31 7.84 -9.41
CA ILE A 37 -3.67 7.37 -9.79
C ILE A 37 -4.37 8.33 -10.77
N LYS A 38 -3.84 9.55 -10.94
CA LYS A 38 -4.34 10.55 -11.89
C LYS A 38 -3.74 10.40 -13.29
N ASP A 39 -2.74 9.55 -13.46
CA ASP A 39 -2.11 9.34 -14.76
C ASP A 39 -3.05 8.55 -15.67
N GLU A 40 -3.19 8.96 -16.93
CA GLU A 40 -4.11 8.34 -17.89
C GLU A 40 -3.83 6.85 -18.12
N ASN A 41 -2.56 6.45 -18.04
CA ASN A 41 -2.12 5.07 -18.21
C ASN A 41 -2.11 4.27 -16.89
N TRP A 42 -2.67 4.82 -15.80
CA TRP A 42 -2.67 4.13 -14.52
C TRP A 42 -3.53 2.87 -14.58
N SER A 43 -3.01 1.77 -14.02
CA SER A 43 -3.75 0.52 -13.89
C SER A 43 -3.27 -0.27 -12.67
N GLY A 44 -4.13 -1.16 -12.16
CA GLY A 44 -3.78 -2.05 -11.05
C GLY A 44 -2.48 -2.87 -11.28
N PRO A 45 -2.28 -3.50 -12.46
CA PRO A 45 -1.03 -4.19 -12.78
C PRO A 45 0.18 -3.26 -12.81
N LEU A 46 0.06 -2.06 -13.39
CA LEU A 46 1.14 -1.08 -13.40
C LEU A 46 1.51 -0.65 -11.97
N ALA A 47 0.50 -0.40 -11.12
CA ALA A 47 0.69 -0.06 -9.72
C ALA A 47 1.42 -1.18 -8.96
N ALA A 48 1.05 -2.44 -9.17
CA ALA A 48 1.73 -3.59 -8.56
C ALA A 48 3.21 -3.68 -8.96
N VAL A 49 3.52 -3.52 -10.25
CA VAL A 49 4.91 -3.48 -10.75
C VAL A 49 5.69 -2.32 -10.14
N ALA A 50 5.07 -1.14 -10.02
CA ALA A 50 5.72 0.03 -9.42
C ALA A 50 6.03 -0.18 -7.94
N ILE A 51 5.11 -0.77 -7.17
CA ILE A 51 5.30 -1.06 -5.75
C ILE A 51 6.41 -2.10 -5.54
N ASP A 52 6.46 -3.16 -6.36
CA ASP A 52 7.54 -4.15 -6.29
C ASP A 52 8.91 -3.53 -6.61
N ARG A 53 8.97 -2.69 -7.65
CA ARG A 53 10.20 -1.93 -7.99
C ARG A 53 10.63 -0.99 -6.87
N ALA A 54 9.69 -0.26 -6.27
CA ALA A 54 9.98 0.60 -5.12
C ALA A 54 10.55 -0.22 -3.96
N ARG A 55 9.98 -1.40 -3.70
CA ARG A 55 10.45 -2.31 -2.66
C ARG A 55 11.88 -2.81 -2.90
N ILE A 56 12.24 -3.10 -4.15
CA ILE A 56 13.61 -3.45 -4.53
C ILE A 56 14.54 -2.25 -4.31
N ALA A 57 14.18 -1.08 -4.85
CA ALA A 57 15.01 0.13 -4.76
C ALA A 57 15.26 0.58 -3.32
N MET A 58 14.29 0.39 -2.41
CA MET A 58 14.47 0.73 -0.99
C MET A 58 15.58 -0.06 -0.29
N ARG A 59 15.95 -1.25 -0.79
CA ARG A 59 17.02 -2.06 -0.18
C ARG A 59 18.39 -1.42 -0.29
N ASP A 60 18.56 -0.56 -1.28
CA ASP A 60 19.82 0.15 -1.55
C ASP A 60 19.89 1.50 -0.83
N LEU A 61 18.82 1.92 -0.16
CA LEU A 61 18.77 3.19 0.55
C LEU A 61 19.44 3.10 1.93
N PRO A 62 20.21 4.13 2.34
CA PRO A 62 20.80 4.20 3.68
C PRO A 62 19.72 4.59 4.71
N LEU A 63 18.83 3.66 5.04
CA LEU A 63 17.76 3.84 6.01
C LEU A 63 18.11 3.22 7.36
N GLU A 64 17.58 3.81 8.43
CA GLU A 64 17.58 3.18 9.75
C GLU A 64 16.87 1.82 9.66
N ARG A 65 17.43 0.79 10.33
CA ARG A 65 17.05 -0.62 10.16
C ARG A 65 15.56 -0.87 10.36
N VAL A 66 14.95 -0.25 11.37
CA VAL A 66 13.54 -0.44 11.66
C VAL A 66 12.66 0.30 10.65
N LEU A 67 13.02 1.51 10.20
CA LEU A 67 12.33 2.19 9.11
C LEU A 67 12.39 1.36 7.81
N ALA A 68 13.55 0.84 7.44
CA ALA A 68 13.71 -0.03 6.29
C ALA A 68 12.78 -1.26 6.37
N GLY A 69 12.73 -1.91 7.54
CA GLY A 69 11.86 -3.05 7.79
C GLY A 69 10.35 -2.72 7.78
N VAL A 70 9.96 -1.55 8.28
CA VAL A 70 8.56 -1.08 8.24
C VAL A 70 8.14 -0.80 6.80
N MET A 71 8.98 -0.11 6.04
CA MET A 71 8.69 0.21 4.64
C MET A 71 8.63 -1.05 3.77
N ASP A 72 9.57 -2.00 3.92
CA ASP A 72 9.53 -3.27 3.16
C ASP A 72 8.21 -4.03 3.40
N LYS A 73 7.79 -4.10 4.67
CA LYS A 73 6.52 -4.73 5.06
C LYS A 73 5.32 -3.95 4.54
N LEU A 74 5.35 -2.63 4.55
CA LEU A 74 4.26 -1.78 4.05
C LEU A 74 3.99 -2.05 2.57
N LEU A 75 5.06 -2.08 1.76
CA LEU A 75 4.95 -2.33 0.31
C LEU A 75 4.48 -3.76 0.02
N LEU A 76 5.02 -4.75 0.76
CA LEU A 76 4.60 -6.15 0.62
C LEU A 76 3.14 -6.36 1.04
N GLU A 77 2.69 -5.72 2.12
CA GLU A 77 1.32 -5.81 2.58
C GLU A 77 0.36 -5.23 1.53
N TRP A 78 0.75 -4.16 0.85
CA TRP A 78 -0.08 -3.56 -0.19
C TRP A 78 -0.30 -4.52 -1.36
N LEU A 79 0.78 -5.19 -1.82
CA LEU A 79 0.70 -6.23 -2.85
C LEU A 79 -0.21 -7.37 -2.41
N THR A 80 -0.06 -7.81 -1.15
CA THR A 80 -0.86 -8.91 -0.58
C THR A 80 -2.35 -8.57 -0.54
N VAL A 81 -2.71 -7.38 -0.05
CA VAL A 81 -4.10 -6.92 0.02
C VAL A 81 -4.70 -6.71 -1.37
N ARG A 82 -3.90 -6.21 -2.32
CA ARG A 82 -4.31 -6.12 -3.72
C ARG A 82 -4.66 -7.48 -4.29
N ASP A 83 -3.85 -8.50 -4.02
CA ASP A 83 -4.12 -9.85 -4.52
C ASP A 83 -5.37 -10.46 -3.86
N LEU A 84 -5.62 -10.18 -2.57
CA LEU A 84 -6.88 -10.55 -1.92
C LEU A 84 -8.09 -9.88 -2.59
N GLY A 85 -7.99 -8.59 -2.93
CA GLY A 85 -9.03 -7.88 -3.67
C GLY A 85 -9.29 -8.49 -5.04
N VAL A 86 -8.24 -8.85 -5.79
CA VAL A 86 -8.39 -9.55 -7.08
C VAL A 86 -9.00 -10.93 -6.92
N MET A 87 -8.66 -11.67 -5.86
CA MET A 87 -9.29 -12.95 -5.59
C MET A 87 -10.78 -12.79 -5.25
N ALA A 88 -11.15 -11.77 -4.48
CA ALA A 88 -12.54 -11.47 -4.17
C ALA A 88 -13.34 -11.07 -5.42
N ASP A 89 -12.75 -10.28 -6.32
CA ASP A 89 -13.36 -9.91 -7.60
C ASP A 89 -13.53 -11.12 -8.53
N ALA A 90 -12.49 -11.95 -8.66
CA ALA A 90 -12.50 -13.08 -9.59
C ALA A 90 -13.32 -14.29 -9.12
N LEU A 91 -13.37 -14.55 -7.81
CA LEU A 91 -14.00 -15.75 -7.22
C LEU A 91 -15.29 -15.45 -6.46
N GLY A 92 -15.61 -14.18 -6.24
CA GLY A 92 -16.75 -13.72 -5.46
C GLY A 92 -16.37 -13.20 -4.06
N PRO A 93 -17.08 -12.17 -3.56
CA PRO A 93 -16.77 -11.50 -2.30
C PRO A 93 -17.34 -12.27 -1.09
N ASP A 94 -16.82 -13.47 -0.81
CA ASP A 94 -17.21 -14.19 0.41
C ASP A 94 -16.76 -13.42 1.66
N GLU A 95 -17.55 -13.47 2.72
CA GLU A 95 -17.35 -12.73 3.98
C GLU A 95 -15.91 -12.85 4.52
N TRP A 96 -15.36 -14.06 4.60
CA TRP A 96 -14.00 -14.30 5.10
C TRP A 96 -12.91 -13.69 4.21
N ARG A 97 -13.13 -13.55 2.89
CA ARG A 97 -12.18 -12.87 1.99
C ARG A 97 -12.17 -11.37 2.28
N LEU A 98 -13.35 -10.79 2.46
CA LEU A 98 -13.52 -9.38 2.78
C LEU A 98 -12.94 -9.06 4.15
N GLU A 99 -13.17 -9.91 5.16
CA GLU A 99 -12.56 -9.78 6.48
C GLU A 99 -11.03 -9.82 6.41
N THR A 100 -10.46 -10.74 5.62
CA THR A 100 -9.01 -10.85 5.44
C THR A 100 -8.44 -9.59 4.77
N MET A 101 -9.12 -9.09 3.73
CA MET A 101 -8.75 -7.84 3.06
C MET A 101 -8.83 -6.64 4.00
N ALA A 102 -9.89 -6.53 4.79
CA ALA A 102 -10.09 -5.48 5.79
C ALA A 102 -8.99 -5.52 6.87
N TYR A 103 -8.63 -6.71 7.36
CA TYR A 103 -7.54 -6.86 8.31
C TYR A 103 -6.19 -6.46 7.71
N GLY A 104 -5.92 -6.82 6.46
CA GLY A 104 -4.72 -6.38 5.75
C GLY A 104 -4.66 -4.86 5.54
N LEU A 105 -5.79 -4.20 5.25
CA LEU A 105 -5.88 -2.74 5.18
C LEU A 105 -5.62 -2.07 6.54
N LEU A 106 -6.09 -2.66 7.64
CA LEU A 106 -5.78 -2.20 8.98
C LEU A 106 -4.27 -2.30 9.27
N ARG A 107 -3.63 -3.42 8.88
CA ARG A 107 -2.18 -3.59 8.99
C ARG A 107 -1.41 -2.58 8.14
N LEU A 108 -1.84 -2.33 6.91
CA LEU A 108 -1.30 -1.29 6.04
C LEU A 108 -1.36 0.08 6.69
N LYS A 109 -2.51 0.45 7.25
CA LYS A 109 -2.69 1.72 7.97
C LYS A 109 -1.68 1.84 9.11
N ASN A 110 -1.56 0.81 9.96
CA ASN A 110 -0.66 0.84 11.11
C ASN A 110 0.82 0.93 10.68
N LEU A 111 1.22 0.22 9.63
CA LEU A 111 2.57 0.33 9.08
C LEU A 111 2.84 1.73 8.51
N ALA A 112 1.87 2.30 7.81
CA ALA A 112 1.96 3.64 7.25
C ALA A 112 2.04 4.71 8.35
N ASP A 113 1.28 4.57 9.44
CA ASP A 113 1.33 5.45 10.61
C ASP A 113 2.75 5.43 11.24
N ILE A 114 3.33 4.24 11.43
CA ILE A 114 4.70 4.09 11.97
C ILE A 114 5.74 4.70 11.01
N ALA A 115 5.60 4.46 9.71
CA ALA A 115 6.49 5.01 8.70
C ALA A 115 6.43 6.55 8.69
N GLU A 116 5.23 7.12 8.71
CA GLU A 116 5.00 8.56 8.75
C GLU A 116 5.67 9.22 9.94
N THR A 117 5.49 8.69 11.16
CA THR A 117 6.12 9.21 12.38
C THR A 117 7.65 9.22 12.31
N ARG A 118 8.25 8.34 11.52
CA ARG A 118 9.71 8.21 11.39
C ARG A 118 10.30 9.00 10.23
N LEU A 119 9.49 9.26 9.20
CA LEU A 119 9.88 10.00 8.01
C LEU A 119 9.68 11.50 8.17
N ARG A 120 8.63 11.93 8.88
CA ARG A 120 8.48 13.32 9.28
C ARG A 120 9.36 13.61 10.49
N PRO A 121 10.35 14.51 10.40
CA PRO A 121 10.90 15.11 11.61
C PRO A 121 9.74 15.86 12.29
N SER A 122 9.66 15.79 13.62
CA SER A 122 8.85 16.74 14.38
C SER A 122 9.16 18.15 13.88
N GLU A 123 8.16 18.89 13.43
CA GLU A 123 8.27 20.35 13.40
C GLU A 123 8.31 20.78 14.88
N ASP A 124 9.51 20.87 15.44
CA ASP A 124 9.80 21.63 16.67
C ASP A 124 9.93 23.12 16.32
#